data_AF-A0A845XDL5-F1
#
_entry.id   AF-A0A845XDL5-F1
#
_cell.length_a   1.000
_cell.length_b   1.000
_cell.length_c   1.000
_cell.angle_alpha   90.00
_cell.angle_beta   90.00
_cell.angle_gamma   90.00
#
_symmetry.space_group_name_H-M   'P 1'
#
loop_
_entity.id
_entity.type
_entity.pdbx_description
1 polymer ?
#
loop_
_entity_poly.entity_id
_entity_poly.type
_entity_poly.pdbx_seq_one_letter_code
_entity_poly.pdbx_strand_id
1 'polypeptide(L)'
;MPDIRVGAGDLDRLLQLLSEYTAKLRKLCEERAERRNRLMQSTALMTTAMVVLVTFFYEFIGRDKATDSQVKIIMIAGMSVPMVFAFTRALPGTRLTYGYDAKQVYVTVERLIKTASQYSEHSSRRLSDKFEFDLRLAEAEAAMHMYRELFGTSPSKD
;
A
#
# COMPACT_ATOMS: atom_id res chain seq x y z
N MET A 1 -1.75 47.36 5.35
CA MET A 1 -1.46 45.96 4.99
C MET A 1 -0.43 45.45 5.99
N PRO A 2 -0.74 44.48 6.85
CA PRO A 2 0.24 43.94 7.76
C PRO A 2 1.23 43.08 6.97
N ASP A 3 2.49 43.48 7.08
CA ASP A 3 3.67 42.83 6.54
C ASP A 3 3.87 41.51 7.30
N ILE A 4 3.46 40.39 6.72
CA ILE A 4 3.69 39.06 7.32
C ILE A 4 5.18 38.76 7.13
N ARG A 5 5.99 39.25 8.07
CA ARG A 5 7.38 38.79 8.25
C ARG A 5 7.32 37.34 8.65
N VAL A 6 7.27 36.47 7.65
CA VAL A 6 7.40 35.03 7.87
C VAL A 6 8.85 34.76 8.27
N GLY A 7 9.02 34.34 9.52
CA GLY A 7 10.32 34.07 10.11
C GLY A 7 10.88 32.74 9.62
N ALA A 8 12.20 32.58 9.70
CA ALA A 8 12.91 31.33 9.42
C ALA A 8 12.28 30.09 10.12
N GLY A 9 11.62 30.29 11.27
CA GLY A 9 10.95 29.21 12.00
C GLY A 9 9.70 28.61 11.33
N ASP A 10 9.03 29.33 10.42
CA ASP A 10 7.85 28.77 9.72
C ASP A 10 8.26 27.76 8.64
N LEU A 11 9.44 27.95 8.05
CA LEU A 11 10.01 27.01 7.10
C LEU A 11 10.46 25.72 7.78
N ASP A 12 11.19 25.84 8.90
CA ASP A 12 11.64 24.67 9.67
C ASP A 12 10.43 23.85 10.13
N ARG A 13 9.35 24.53 10.53
CA ARG A 13 8.08 23.89 10.86
C ARG A 13 7.43 23.20 9.67
N LEU A 14 7.51 23.79 8.48
CA LEU A 14 7.00 23.21 7.25
C LEU A 14 7.81 21.96 6.85
N LEU A 15 9.14 22.02 6.95
CA LEU A 15 10.02 20.87 6.72
C LEU A 15 9.79 19.75 7.73
N GLN A 16 9.57 20.10 9.01
CA GLN A 16 9.21 19.14 10.04
C GLN A 16 7.88 18.45 9.70
N LEU A 17 6.83 19.21 9.37
CA LEU A 17 5.54 18.66 8.95
C LEU A 17 5.69 17.77 7.71
N LEU A 18 6.44 18.21 6.71
CA LEU A 18 6.72 17.43 5.51
C LEU A 18 7.35 16.09 5.87
N SER A 19 8.35 16.07 6.76
CA SER A 19 9.00 14.85 7.22
C SER A 19 8.03 13.91 7.96
N GLU A 20 7.19 14.44 8.85
CA GLU A 20 6.22 13.65 9.62
C GLU A 20 5.16 13.02 8.73
N TYR A 21 4.58 13.80 7.81
CA TYR A 21 3.54 13.30 6.90
C TYR A 21 4.11 12.36 5.84
N THR A 22 5.35 12.58 5.39
CA THR A 22 6.06 11.64 4.50
C THR A 22 6.32 10.30 5.20
N ALA A 23 6.80 10.33 6.46
CA ALA A 23 7.00 9.13 7.26
C ALA A 23 5.68 8.38 7.50
N LYS A 24 4.59 9.10 7.80
CA LYS A 24 3.25 8.50 7.93
C LYS A 24 2.79 7.85 6.62
N LEU A 25 2.97 8.52 5.48
CA LEU A 25 2.60 7.99 4.18
C LEU A 25 3.38 6.70 3.85
N ARG A 26 4.69 6.72 4.11
CA ARG A 26 5.56 5.56 3.93
C ARG A 26 5.12 4.39 4.79
N LYS A 27 4.84 4.62 6.07
CA LYS A 27 4.34 3.59 6.99
C LYS A 27 3.04 2.96 6.49
N LEU A 28 2.08 3.77 6.01
CA LEU A 28 0.82 3.27 5.42
C LEU A 28 1.06 2.44 4.15
N CYS A 29 2.05 2.82 3.34
CA CYS A 29 2.46 2.07 2.16
C CYS A 29 3.09 0.72 2.53
N GLU A 30 4.03 0.71 3.47
CA GLU A 30 4.70 -0.50 3.97
C GLU A 30 3.70 -1.46 4.62
N GLU A 31 2.81 -0.97 5.49
CA GLU A 31 1.74 -1.78 6.09
C GLU A 31 0.82 -2.42 5.05
N ARG A 32 0.49 -1.69 3.97
CA ARG A 32 -0.29 -2.24 2.85
C ARG A 32 0.47 -3.29 2.07
N ALA A 33 1.75 -3.05 1.77
CA ALA A 33 2.60 -4.00 1.08
C ALA A 33 2.77 -5.29 1.90
N GLU A 34 3.05 -5.17 3.19
CA GLU A 34 3.11 -6.30 4.12
C GLU A 34 1.79 -7.06 4.18
N ARG A 35 0.66 -6.36 4.33
CA ARG A 35 -0.65 -7.01 4.37
C ARG A 35 -0.93 -7.76 3.08
N ARG A 36 -0.61 -7.18 1.92
CA ARG A 36 -0.74 -7.85 0.61
C ARG A 36 0.12 -9.11 0.54
N ASN A 37 1.38 -9.04 0.97
CA ASN A 37 2.28 -10.19 0.99
C ASN A 37 1.81 -11.28 1.95
N ARG A 38 1.39 -10.93 3.17
CA ARG A 38 0.84 -11.89 4.15
C ARG A 38 -0.42 -12.56 3.61
N LEU A 39 -1.30 -11.81 2.94
CA LEU A 39 -2.48 -12.37 2.29
C LEU A 39 -2.07 -13.37 1.20
N MET A 40 -1.18 -12.99 0.28
CA MET A 40 -0.68 -13.89 -0.78
C MET A 40 -0.03 -15.15 -0.21
N GLN A 41 0.83 -15.02 0.80
CA GLN A 41 1.45 -16.16 1.48
C GLN A 41 0.41 -17.06 2.15
N SER A 42 -0.56 -16.47 2.86
CA SER A 42 -1.63 -17.24 3.52
C SER A 42 -2.51 -17.99 2.54
N THR A 43 -2.85 -17.36 1.40
CA THR A 43 -3.61 -18.02 0.33
C THR A 43 -2.79 -19.12 -0.33
N ALA A 44 -1.51 -18.88 -0.62
CA ALA A 44 -0.62 -19.89 -1.19
C ALA A 44 -0.50 -21.12 -0.27
N LEU A 45 -0.22 -20.91 1.02
CA LEU A 45 -0.13 -22.00 2.02
C LEU A 45 -1.44 -22.78 2.11
N MET A 46 -2.59 -22.11 2.14
CA MET A 46 -3.89 -22.77 2.21
C MET A 46 -4.19 -23.58 0.95
N THR A 47 -3.87 -23.05 -0.23
CA THR A 47 -4.00 -23.77 -1.50
C THR A 47 -3.11 -25.00 -1.53
N THR A 48 -1.83 -24.88 -1.14
CA THR A 48 -0.91 -26.02 -1.06
C THR A 48 -1.41 -27.08 -0.08
N ALA A 49 -1.86 -26.68 1.11
CA ALA A 49 -2.42 -27.60 2.10
C ALA A 49 -3.66 -28.34 1.57
N MET A 50 -4.55 -27.64 0.86
CA MET A 50 -5.73 -28.26 0.25
C MET A 50 -5.36 -29.23 -0.87
N VAL A 51 -4.39 -28.91 -1.73
CA VAL A 51 -3.90 -29.82 -2.75
C VAL A 51 -3.34 -31.09 -2.12
N VAL A 52 -2.49 -30.96 -1.10
CA VAL A 52 -1.92 -32.12 -0.39
C VAL A 52 -3.02 -32.98 0.24
N LEU A 53 -4.01 -32.37 0.89
CA LEU A 53 -5.15 -33.11 1.46
C LEU A 53 -5.93 -33.86 0.39
N VAL A 54 -6.26 -33.21 -0.72
CA VAL A 54 -6.99 -33.84 -1.84
C VAL A 54 -6.21 -35.00 -2.42
N THR A 55 -4.90 -34.85 -2.66
CA THR A 55 -4.04 -35.93 -3.16
C THR A 55 -3.95 -37.08 -2.16
N PHE A 56 -3.82 -36.79 -0.87
CA PHE A 56 -3.80 -37.82 0.17
C PHE A 56 -5.11 -38.60 0.25
N PHE A 57 -6.26 -37.90 0.22
CA PHE A 57 -7.57 -38.55 0.19
C PHE A 57 -7.77 -39.42 -1.05
N TYR A 58 -7.31 -38.94 -2.22
CA TYR A 58 -7.38 -39.69 -3.46
C TYR A 58 -6.56 -40.99 -3.41
N GLU A 59 -5.33 -40.92 -2.90
CA GLU A 59 -4.48 -42.10 -2.70
C GLU A 59 -5.05 -43.05 -1.63
N PHE A 60 -5.62 -42.53 -0.54
CA PHE A 60 -6.19 -43.33 0.56
C PHE A 60 -7.45 -44.12 0.15
N ILE A 61 -8.33 -43.51 -0.66
CA ILE A 61 -9.52 -44.20 -1.19
C ILE A 61 -9.10 -45.34 -2.14
N GLY A 62 -7.91 -45.23 -2.74
CA GLY A 62 -7.37 -46.18 -3.70
C GLY A 62 -7.95 -45.94 -5.09
N ARG A 63 -7.07 -45.80 -6.09
CA ARG A 63 -7.42 -45.51 -7.49
C ARG A 63 -8.49 -46.45 -8.07
N ASP A 64 -8.51 -47.70 -7.61
CA ASP A 64 -9.41 -48.73 -8.13
C ASP A 64 -10.80 -48.75 -7.46
N LYS A 65 -10.98 -48.05 -6.34
CA LYS A 65 -12.26 -48.00 -5.61
C LYS A 65 -12.99 -46.67 -5.79
N ALA A 66 -12.30 -45.62 -6.21
CA ALA A 66 -12.88 -44.32 -6.44
C ALA A 66 -13.70 -44.32 -7.74
N THR A 67 -14.99 -43.99 -7.64
CA THR A 67 -15.82 -43.77 -8.85
C THR A 67 -15.42 -42.45 -9.50
N ASP A 68 -15.47 -42.37 -10.82
CA ASP A 68 -15.10 -41.17 -11.60
C ASP A 68 -15.86 -39.89 -11.15
N SER A 69 -17.08 -40.06 -10.64
CA SER A 69 -17.89 -39.01 -10.01
C SER A 69 -17.34 -38.52 -8.66
N GLN A 70 -16.83 -39.42 -7.82
CA GLN A 70 -16.25 -39.07 -6.51
C GLN A 70 -14.98 -38.24 -6.67
N VAL A 71 -14.13 -38.60 -7.64
CA VAL A 71 -12.90 -37.86 -7.96
C VAL A 71 -13.21 -36.43 -8.40
N LYS A 72 -14.22 -36.25 -9.27
CA LYS A 72 -14.68 -34.93 -9.72
C LYS A 72 -15.22 -34.09 -8.58
N ILE A 73 -16.02 -34.68 -7.67
CA ILE A 73 -16.56 -33.97 -6.50
C ILE A 73 -15.42 -33.51 -5.58
N ILE A 74 -14.43 -34.36 -5.32
CA ILE A 74 -13.28 -34.02 -4.47
C ILE A 74 -12.45 -32.89 -5.10
N MET A 75 -12.22 -32.91 -6.42
CA MET A 75 -11.51 -31.81 -7.10
C MET A 75 -12.28 -30.48 -7.02
N ILE A 76 -13.60 -30.51 -7.26
CA ILE A 76 -14.45 -29.30 -7.20
C ILE A 76 -14.49 -28.75 -5.77
N ALA A 77 -14.66 -29.62 -4.77
CA ALA A 77 -14.64 -29.23 -3.36
C ALA A 77 -13.26 -28.66 -2.97
N GLY A 78 -12.17 -29.31 -3.40
CA GLY A 78 -10.81 -28.87 -3.14
C GLY A 78 -10.45 -27.52 -3.77
N MET A 79 -11.00 -27.20 -4.94
CA MET A 79 -10.78 -25.90 -5.62
C MET A 79 -11.69 -24.78 -5.11
N SER A 80 -12.92 -25.11 -4.70
CA SER A 80 -13.89 -24.11 -4.25
C SER A 80 -13.54 -23.52 -2.87
N VAL A 81 -12.92 -24.28 -1.96
CA VAL A 81 -12.55 -23.80 -0.63
C VAL A 81 -11.49 -22.68 -0.67
N PRO A 82 -10.34 -22.82 -1.37
CA PRO A 82 -9.39 -21.73 -1.55
C PRO A 82 -9.98 -20.52 -2.27
N MET A 83 -10.89 -20.77 -3.23
CA MET A 83 -11.55 -19.70 -3.99
C MET A 83 -12.47 -18.85 -3.12
N VAL A 84 -13.32 -19.48 -2.30
CA VAL A 84 -14.19 -18.78 -1.33
C VAL A 84 -13.37 -18.07 -0.26
N PHE A 85 -12.28 -18.69 0.22
CA PHE A 85 -11.37 -18.06 1.17
C PHE A 85 -10.67 -16.83 0.59
N ALA A 86 -10.18 -16.90 -0.65
CA ALA A 86 -9.60 -15.77 -1.35
C ALA A 86 -10.64 -14.65 -1.57
N PHE A 87 -11.88 -15.02 -1.93
CA PHE A 87 -12.95 -14.06 -2.19
C PHE A 87 -13.41 -13.33 -0.92
N THR A 88 -13.59 -14.06 0.18
CA THR A 88 -13.96 -13.48 1.48
C THR A 88 -12.89 -12.56 2.04
N ARG A 89 -11.59 -12.86 1.84
CA ARG A 89 -10.50 -11.96 2.23
C ARG A 89 -10.26 -10.81 1.26
N ALA A 90 -10.71 -10.93 0.02
CA ALA A 90 -10.67 -9.86 -0.96
C ALA A 90 -11.82 -8.85 -0.82
N LEU A 91 -12.79 -9.10 0.09
CA LEU A 91 -13.94 -8.22 0.29
C LEU A 91 -13.52 -6.76 0.58
N PRO A 92 -14.16 -5.79 -0.09
CA PRO A 92 -13.67 -4.40 -0.16
C PRO A 92 -13.83 -3.60 1.14
N GLY A 93 -14.57 -4.09 2.13
CA GLY A 93 -14.95 -3.34 3.33
C GLY A 93 -13.77 -2.77 4.13
N THR A 94 -12.68 -3.53 4.28
CA THR A 94 -11.46 -3.05 4.97
C THR A 94 -10.48 -2.31 4.03
N ARG A 95 -10.62 -2.49 2.71
CA ARG A 95 -9.83 -1.80 1.68
C ARG A 95 -10.24 -0.34 1.52
N LEU A 96 -11.53 -0.03 1.67
CA LEU A 96 -12.09 1.30 1.45
C LEU A 96 -11.63 2.31 2.53
N THR A 97 -11.71 1.93 3.81
CA THR A 97 -11.32 2.82 4.92
C THR A 97 -9.82 3.12 4.89
N TYR A 98 -8.99 2.09 4.69
CA TYR A 98 -7.53 2.24 4.67
C TYR A 98 -7.03 3.03 3.44
N GLY A 99 -7.76 2.93 2.31
CA GLY A 99 -7.49 3.75 1.13
C GLY A 99 -7.83 5.23 1.34
N TYR A 100 -8.87 5.54 2.12
CA TYR A 100 -9.29 6.91 2.39
C TYR A 100 -8.27 7.68 3.23
N ASP A 101 -7.79 7.08 4.33
CA ASP A 101 -6.80 7.68 5.21
C ASP A 101 -5.47 7.93 4.48
N ALA A 102 -4.99 6.95 3.72
CA ALA A 102 -3.77 7.08 2.95
C ALA A 102 -3.89 8.12 1.82
N LYS A 103 -5.07 8.25 1.20
CA LYS A 103 -5.35 9.30 0.21
C LYS A 103 -5.32 10.70 0.84
N GLN A 104 -5.88 10.86 2.03
CA GLN A 104 -5.86 12.14 2.74
C GLN A 104 -4.44 12.58 3.11
N VAL A 105 -3.61 11.64 3.58
CA VAL A 105 -2.20 11.90 3.85
C VAL A 105 -1.45 12.25 2.56
N TYR A 106 -1.66 11.53 1.46
CA TYR A 106 -1.07 11.84 0.16
C TYR A 106 -1.38 13.27 -0.31
N VAL A 107 -2.66 13.69 -0.27
CA VAL A 107 -3.06 15.05 -0.66
C VAL A 107 -2.42 16.11 0.23
N THR A 108 -2.23 15.79 1.52
CA THR A 108 -1.60 16.69 2.48
C THR A 108 -0.11 16.88 2.16
N VAL A 109 0.61 15.78 1.86
CA VAL A 109 2.01 15.83 1.41
C VAL A 109 2.14 16.61 0.10
N GLU A 110 1.25 16.38 -0.87
CA GLU A 110 1.27 17.12 -2.14
C GLU A 110 1.10 18.64 -1.94
N ARG A 111 0.20 19.05 -1.05
CA ARG A 111 0.01 20.47 -0.70
C ARG A 111 1.23 21.03 0.02
N LEU A 112 1.79 20.29 0.97
CA LEU A 112 3.00 20.72 1.69
C LEU A 112 4.18 20.91 0.73
N ILE A 113 4.40 19.99 -0.23
CA ILE A 113 5.43 20.15 -1.26
C ILE A 113 5.22 21.43 -2.07
N LYS A 114 3.99 21.69 -2.56
CA LYS A 114 3.70 22.91 -3.32
C LYS A 114 3.99 24.17 -2.51
N THR A 115 3.56 24.21 -1.25
CA THR A 115 3.83 25.35 -0.36
C THR A 115 5.32 25.48 -0.04
N ALA A 116 6.02 24.36 0.17
CA ALA A 116 7.46 24.30 0.42
C ALA A 116 8.25 24.90 -0.76
N SER A 117 7.90 24.50 -1.99
CA SER A 117 8.56 24.96 -3.21
C SER A 117 8.36 26.46 -3.44
N GLN A 118 7.13 26.95 -3.25
CA GLN A 118 6.85 28.40 -3.28
C GLN A 118 7.66 29.17 -2.22
N TYR A 119 7.82 28.58 -1.03
CA TYR A 119 8.65 29.16 0.03
C TYR A 119 10.14 29.20 -0.33
N SER A 120 10.64 28.14 -0.98
CA SER A 120 12.03 28.02 -1.40
C SER A 120 12.40 29.08 -2.42
N GLU A 121 11.53 29.33 -3.41
CA GLU A 121 11.75 30.34 -4.46
C GLU A 121 11.88 31.77 -3.92
N HIS A 122 11.25 32.09 -2.79
CA HIS A 122 11.25 33.44 -2.22
C HIS A 122 12.21 33.64 -1.05
N SER A 123 12.86 32.57 -0.57
CA SER A 123 13.77 32.64 0.57
C SER A 123 15.24 32.66 0.14
N SER A 124 16.01 33.66 0.59
CA SER A 124 17.46 33.72 0.41
C SER A 124 18.17 32.78 1.39
N ARG A 125 18.21 31.48 1.06
CA ARG A 125 18.79 30.45 1.94
C ARG A 125 20.29 30.27 1.79
N ARG A 126 20.91 29.77 2.87
CA ARG A 126 22.26 29.20 2.82
C ARG A 126 22.24 27.90 2.01
N LEU A 127 23.38 27.57 1.41
CA LEU A 127 23.54 26.40 0.55
C LEU A 127 23.21 25.08 1.28
N SER A 128 23.52 25.00 2.58
CA SER A 128 23.18 23.85 3.45
C SER A 128 21.68 23.64 3.57
N ASP A 129 20.91 24.70 3.86
CA ASP A 129 19.46 24.63 4.04
C ASP A 129 18.75 24.29 2.72
N LYS A 130 19.37 24.64 1.59
CA LYS A 130 18.88 24.26 0.26
C LYS A 130 19.06 22.76 -0.01
N PHE A 131 20.22 22.20 0.34
CA PHE A 131 20.43 20.75 0.23
C PHE A 131 19.50 19.95 1.12
N GLU A 132 19.31 20.37 2.38
CA GLU A 132 18.36 19.69 3.28
C GLU A 132 16.94 19.76 2.73
N PHE A 133 16.53 20.92 2.20
CA PHE A 133 15.24 21.08 1.56
C PHE A 133 15.06 20.14 0.35
N ASP A 134 16.04 20.11 -0.57
CA ASP A 134 15.98 19.27 -1.77
C ASP A 134 15.94 17.78 -1.42
N LEU A 135 16.69 17.35 -0.38
CA LEU A 135 16.64 15.99 0.13
C LEU A 135 15.23 15.64 0.65
N ARG A 136 14.64 16.50 1.47
CA ARG A 136 13.30 16.30 2.04
C ARG A 136 12.22 16.27 0.96
N LEU A 137 12.36 17.11 -0.06
CA LEU A 137 11.48 17.12 -1.22
C LEU A 137 11.55 15.78 -1.96
N ALA A 138 12.77 15.30 -2.25
CA ALA A 138 12.98 14.02 -2.92
C ALA A 138 12.44 12.83 -2.11
N GLU A 139 12.58 12.84 -0.78
CA GLU A 139 11.97 11.83 0.11
C GLU A 139 10.44 11.82 0.00
N ALA A 140 9.82 13.01 0.00
CA ALA A 140 8.38 13.17 -0.11
C ALA A 140 7.85 12.72 -1.48
N GLU A 141 8.55 13.06 -2.57
CA GLU A 141 8.24 12.61 -3.92
C GLU A 141 8.36 11.09 -4.06
N ALA A 142 9.41 10.48 -3.49
CA ALA A 142 9.57 9.03 -3.49
C ALA A 142 8.42 8.33 -2.74
N ALA A 143 8.00 8.86 -1.58
CA ALA A 143 6.86 8.31 -0.84
C ALA A 143 5.54 8.44 -1.60
N MET A 144 5.33 9.56 -2.31
CA MET A 144 4.18 9.74 -3.19
C MET A 144 4.20 8.77 -4.37
N HIS A 145 5.36 8.50 -4.96
CA HIS A 145 5.51 7.50 -6.02
C HIS A 145 5.13 6.10 -5.54
N MET A 146 5.63 5.70 -4.36
CA MET A 146 5.30 4.42 -3.72
C MET A 146 3.80 4.29 -3.46
N TYR A 147 3.15 5.36 -3.00
CA TYR A 147 1.70 5.38 -2.84
C TYR A 147 0.97 5.15 -4.17
N ARG A 148 1.40 5.82 -5.25
CA ARG A 148 0.80 5.61 -6.58
C ARG A 148 0.94 4.17 -7.06
N GLU A 149 2.09 3.52 -6.87
CA GLU A 149 2.28 2.11 -7.25
C GLU A 149 1.39 1.15 -6.44
N LEU A 150 1.17 1.42 -5.15
CA LEU A 150 0.45 0.51 -4.25
C LEU A 150 -1.07 0.74 -4.21
N PHE A 151 -1.51 1.97 -4.48
CA PHE A 151 -2.91 2.40 -4.37
C PHE A 151 -3.52 2.87 -5.69
N GLY A 152 -2.71 3.24 -6.69
CA GLY A 152 -3.16 3.75 -7.98
C GLY A 152 -3.04 2.73 -9.12
N THR A 153 -4.14 2.52 -9.84
CA THR A 153 -4.11 2.38 -11.30
C THR A 153 -3.70 3.74 -11.90
N SER A 154 -2.89 3.69 -12.97
CA SER A 154 -2.36 4.79 -13.80
C SER A 154 -3.16 6.12 -13.74
N PRO A 155 -2.50 7.30 -13.67
CA PRO A 155 -3.20 8.58 -13.62
C PRO A 155 -4.22 8.68 -14.75
N SER A 156 -5.50 8.84 -14.38
CA SER A 156 -6.54 9.30 -15.29
C SER A 156 -6.09 10.65 -15.85
N LYS A 157 -5.74 10.67 -17.13
CA LYS A 157 -5.77 11.88 -17.93
C LYS A 157 -7.25 12.20 -18.15
N ASP A 158 -7.74 13.22 -17.46
CA ASP A 158 -8.85 14.05 -17.92
C ASP A 158 -8.40 15.52 -17.79
#